data_AF-A0A8H5GZT2-F1
#
_entry.id   AF-A0A8H5GZT2-F1
#
_cell.length_a   1.000
_cell.length_b   1.000
_cell.length_c   1.000
_cell.angle_alpha   90.00
_cell.angle_beta   90.00
_cell.angle_gamma   90.00
#
_symmetry.space_group_name_H-M   'P 1'
#
loop_
_entity.id
_entity.type
_entity.pdbx_description
1 polymer ?
#
loop_
_entity_poly.entity_id
_entity_poly.type
_entity_poly.pdbx_seq_one_letter_code
_entity_poly.pdbx_strand_id
1 'polypeptide(L)'
;MHASLIRRQLQGLIPPKIATPKLVSGESGTGLGPLVEFYSKLPKGQATPRVSGIKGRFFTGNNASGKPIVALIVGLFGIGYTLDYNMHLKHHKNHAH
;
A
#
# COMPACT_ATOMS: atom_id res chain seq x y z
N MET A 1 41.54 56.42 -24.30
CA MET A 1 40.26 55.72 -24.57
C MET A 1 40.40 54.18 -24.66
N HIS A 2 41.49 53.56 -24.18
CA HIS A 2 41.76 52.13 -24.38
C HIS A 2 41.17 51.18 -23.32
N ALA A 3 40.90 51.66 -22.10
CA ALA A 3 40.41 50.84 -20.98
C ALA A 3 39.01 50.25 -21.20
N SER A 4 38.16 50.92 -21.98
CA SER A 4 36.80 50.46 -22.30
C SER A 4 36.79 49.28 -23.28
N LEU A 5 37.75 49.25 -24.22
CA LEU A 5 37.87 48.17 -25.21
C LEU A 5 38.35 46.87 -24.57
N ILE A 6 39.33 46.96 -23.68
CA ILE A 6 39.84 45.81 -22.90
C ILE A 6 38.73 45.26 -21.99
N ARG A 7 37.98 46.14 -21.31
CA ARG A 7 36.83 45.73 -20.49
C ARG A 7 35.76 45.00 -21.32
N ARG A 8 35.48 45.45 -22.54
CA ARG A 8 34.52 44.81 -23.44
C ARG A 8 35.00 43.44 -23.95
N GLN A 9 36.29 43.28 -24.23
CA GLN A 9 36.88 41.97 -24.57
C GLN A 9 36.82 40.99 -23.39
N LEU A 10 36.95 41.47 -22.16
CA LEU A 10 36.92 40.64 -20.94
C LEU A 10 35.51 40.42 -20.36
N GLN A 11 34.48 41.07 -20.92
CA GLN A 11 33.09 40.97 -20.42
C GLN A 11 32.49 39.56 -20.53
N GLY A 12 33.01 38.70 -21.40
CA GLY A 12 32.58 37.29 -21.51
C GLY A 12 33.35 36.32 -20.60
N LEU A 13 34.41 36.78 -19.93
CA LEU A 13 35.26 35.92 -19.09
C LEU A 13 34.60 35.60 -17.74
N ILE A 14 33.77 36.52 -17.24
CA ILE A 14 33.03 36.35 -16.01
C ILE A 14 31.59 36.02 -16.39
N PRO A 15 31.09 34.81 -16.07
CA PRO A 15 29.71 34.47 -16.36
C PRO A 15 28.77 35.45 -15.63
N PRO A 16 27.65 35.86 -16.27
CA PRO A 16 26.70 36.77 -15.66
C PRO A 16 26.13 36.17 -14.38
N LYS A 17 25.64 37.02 -13.47
CA LYS A 17 25.04 36.58 -12.21
C LYS A 17 23.74 35.81 -12.49
N ILE A 18 23.83 34.49 -12.58
CA ILE A 18 22.68 33.59 -12.71
C ILE A 18 22.20 33.27 -11.29
N ALA A 19 20.95 33.56 -10.97
CA ALA A 19 20.40 33.32 -9.63
C ALA A 19 20.47 31.84 -9.22
N THR A 20 20.47 30.92 -10.20
CA THR A 20 20.46 29.47 -9.99
C THR A 20 21.04 28.74 -11.20
N PRO A 21 22.37 28.52 -11.25
CA PRO A 21 23.04 27.85 -12.37
C PRO A 21 22.48 26.43 -12.63
N LYS A 22 22.08 25.73 -11.55
CA LYS A 22 21.52 24.38 -11.61
C LYS A 22 20.21 24.26 -12.39
N LEU A 23 19.43 25.35 -12.53
CA LEU A 23 18.19 25.35 -13.31
C LEU A 23 18.44 25.52 -14.81
N VAL A 24 19.58 26.10 -15.19
CA VAL A 24 19.96 26.33 -16.60
C VAL A 24 20.70 25.11 -17.19
N SER A 25 21.46 24.38 -16.37
CA SER A 25 22.22 23.20 -16.79
C SER A 25 21.56 21.87 -16.43
N GLY A 26 20.43 21.89 -15.74
CA GLY A 26 19.68 20.68 -15.36
C GLY A 26 18.77 20.21 -16.48
N GLU A 27 18.54 18.89 -16.56
CA GLU A 27 17.52 18.31 -17.43
C GLU A 27 16.16 18.99 -17.18
N SER A 28 15.48 19.35 -18.28
CA SER A 28 14.14 19.93 -18.29
C SER A 28 13.20 19.11 -17.41
N GLY A 29 12.83 19.65 -16.25
CA GLY A 29 11.86 19.02 -15.33
C GLY A 29 12.41 18.54 -13.98
N THR A 30 13.73 18.53 -13.76
CA THR A 30 14.32 18.16 -12.46
C THR A 30 13.85 19.06 -11.30
N GLY A 31 13.59 20.34 -11.56
CA GLY A 31 13.01 21.26 -10.58
C GLY A 31 11.51 21.05 -10.30
N LEU A 32 10.80 20.30 -11.15
CA LEU A 32 9.36 20.07 -11.03
C LEU A 32 9.03 18.76 -10.29
N GLY A 33 9.99 17.85 -10.13
CA GLY A 33 9.81 16.58 -9.41
C GLY A 33 9.19 16.75 -8.01
N PRO A 34 9.71 17.64 -7.16
CA PRO A 34 9.12 17.91 -5.84
C PRO A 34 7.68 18.44 -5.90
N LEU A 35 7.35 19.21 -6.95
CA LEU A 35 6.02 19.77 -7.15
C LEU A 35 5.01 18.68 -7.56
N VAL A 36 5.41 17.81 -8.49
CA VAL A 36 4.61 16.64 -8.92
C VAL A 36 4.43 15.66 -7.76
N GLU A 37 5.49 15.42 -7.00
CA GLU A 37 5.46 14.57 -5.80
C GLU A 37 4.51 15.13 -4.75
N PHE A 38 4.57 16.45 -4.49
CA PHE A 38 3.62 17.13 -3.61
C PHE A 38 2.18 16.92 -4.09
N TYR A 39 1.86 17.26 -5.34
CA TYR A 39 0.50 17.14 -5.89
C TYR A 39 -0.02 15.70 -5.97
N SER A 40 0.86 14.73 -6.23
CA SER A 40 0.49 13.31 -6.26
C SER A 40 0.17 12.75 -4.87
N LYS A 41 0.82 13.27 -3.81
CA LYS A 41 0.66 12.83 -2.43
C LYS A 41 -0.34 13.66 -1.61
N LEU A 42 -1.01 14.65 -2.20
CA LEU A 42 -2.10 15.35 -1.48
C LEU A 42 -3.07 14.31 -0.91
N PRO A 43 -3.53 14.48 0.34
CA PRO A 43 -4.46 13.55 0.96
C PRO A 43 -5.77 13.48 0.17
N LYS A 44 -5.84 12.55 -0.78
CA LYS A 44 -7.09 12.08 -1.38
C LYS A 44 -7.67 11.19 -0.28
N GLY A 45 -8.75 11.61 0.37
CA GLY A 45 -9.31 10.91 1.53
C GLY A 45 -9.31 9.38 1.38
N GLN A 46 -9.19 8.65 2.50
CA GLN A 46 -9.03 7.19 2.46
C GLN A 46 -10.08 6.55 1.55
N ALA A 47 -9.61 5.87 0.50
CA ALA A 47 -10.50 5.12 -0.38
C ALA A 47 -11.20 4.04 0.45
N THR A 48 -12.53 4.07 0.53
CA THR A 48 -13.29 3.05 1.26
C THR A 48 -12.97 1.68 0.67
N PRO A 49 -12.30 0.78 1.42
CA PRO A 49 -11.94 -0.52 0.90
C PRO A 49 -13.24 -1.29 0.61
N ARG A 50 -13.42 -1.71 -0.65
CA ARG A 50 -14.60 -2.49 -1.03
C ARG A 50 -14.53 -3.85 -0.33
N VAL A 51 -15.34 -4.01 0.71
CA VAL A 51 -15.44 -5.28 1.43
C VAL A 51 -16.13 -6.30 0.52
N SER A 52 -15.35 -7.18 -0.11
CA SER A 52 -15.87 -8.24 -0.98
C SER A 52 -15.43 -9.62 -0.51
N GLY A 53 -16.34 -10.59 -0.64
CA GLY A 53 -16.12 -12.00 -0.29
C GLY A 53 -15.97 -12.29 1.21
N ILE A 54 -15.71 -13.56 1.51
CA ILE A 54 -15.52 -14.05 2.88
C ILE A 54 -14.26 -13.43 3.51
N LYS A 55 -13.20 -13.24 2.72
CA LYS A 55 -11.97 -12.56 3.15
C LYS A 55 -12.26 -11.14 3.62
N GLY A 56 -12.99 -10.34 2.82
CA GLY A 56 -13.37 -8.99 3.19
C GLY A 56 -14.17 -8.92 4.49
N ARG A 57 -15.13 -9.84 4.65
CA ARG A 57 -16.08 -9.83 5.77
C ARG A 57 -15.51 -10.25 7.12
N PHE A 58 -14.45 -11.04 7.14
CA PHE A 58 -13.96 -11.62 8.39
C PHE A 58 -12.45 -11.49 8.61
N PHE A 59 -11.67 -11.13 7.59
CA PHE A 59 -10.21 -11.19 7.64
C PHE A 59 -9.51 -9.87 7.27
N THR A 60 -10.24 -8.80 6.95
CA THR A 60 -9.64 -7.52 6.53
C THR A 60 -10.13 -6.32 7.32
N GLY A 61 -9.22 -5.42 7.65
CA GLY A 61 -9.50 -4.12 8.28
C GLY A 61 -10.29 -4.25 9.58
N ASN A 62 -11.24 -3.34 9.79
CA ASN A 62 -12.10 -3.31 10.98
C ASN A 62 -13.02 -4.55 11.12
N ASN A 63 -13.14 -5.36 10.07
CA ASN A 63 -13.94 -6.58 10.10
C ASN A 63 -13.12 -7.84 10.45
N ALA A 64 -11.81 -7.69 10.70
CA ALA A 64 -10.96 -8.80 11.14
C ALA A 64 -11.49 -9.35 12.47
N SER A 65 -11.95 -10.60 12.45
CA SER A 65 -12.61 -11.21 13.61
C SER A 65 -12.28 -12.70 13.70
N GLY A 66 -12.24 -13.22 14.93
CA GLY A 66 -12.05 -14.66 15.22
C GLY A 66 -13.26 -15.55 14.87
N LYS A 67 -14.37 -14.98 14.39
CA LYS A 67 -15.59 -15.72 13.99
C LYS A 67 -15.33 -16.92 13.07
N PRO A 68 -14.48 -16.85 12.03
CA PRO A 68 -14.19 -17.99 11.17
C PRO A 68 -13.51 -19.15 11.91
N ILE A 69 -12.69 -18.86 12.92
CA ILE A 69 -12.02 -19.88 13.74
C ILE A 69 -13.07 -20.62 14.57
N VAL A 70 -13.98 -19.89 15.22
CA VAL A 70 -15.08 -20.49 15.99
C VAL A 70 -15.98 -21.32 15.09
N ALA A 71 -16.33 -20.81 13.90
CA ALA A 71 -17.13 -21.56 12.92
C ALA A 71 -16.44 -22.86 12.48
N LEU A 72 -15.11 -22.83 12.28
CA LEU A 72 -14.32 -24.01 11.94
C LEU A 72 -14.32 -25.03 13.08
N ILE A 73 -14.14 -24.59 14.32
CA ILE A 73 -14.19 -25.47 15.50
C ILE A 73 -15.56 -26.17 15.58
N VAL A 74 -16.65 -25.39 15.51
CA VAL A 74 -18.02 -25.94 15.56
C VAL A 74 -18.27 -26.90 14.40
N GLY A 75 -17.79 -26.58 13.20
CA GLY A 75 -17.88 -27.46 12.03
C GLY A 75 -17.18 -28.81 12.25
N LEU A 76 -15.96 -28.79 12.80
CA LEU A 76 -15.21 -30.00 13.11
C LEU A 76 -15.90 -30.86 14.17
N PHE A 77 -16.41 -30.24 15.24
CA PHE A 77 -17.15 -30.96 16.28
C PHE A 77 -18.45 -31.59 15.72
N GLY A 78 -19.18 -30.86 14.89
CA GLY A 78 -20.39 -31.37 14.25
C GLY A 78 -20.09 -32.59 13.38
N ILE A 79 -19.10 -32.50 12.49
CA ILE A 79 -18.67 -33.61 11.63
C ILE A 79 -18.20 -34.79 12.48
N GLY A 80 -17.32 -34.55 13.46
CA GLY A 80 -16.81 -35.60 14.35
C GLY A 80 -17.92 -36.33 15.10
N TYR A 81 -18.87 -35.59 15.67
CA TYR A 81 -20.01 -36.18 16.35
C TYR A 81 -20.90 -37.00 15.40
N THR A 82 -21.14 -36.53 14.18
CA THR A 82 -21.93 -37.31 13.21
C THR A 82 -21.23 -38.61 12.81
N LEU A 83 -19.90 -38.60 12.67
CA LEU A 83 -19.11 -39.80 12.38
C LEU A 83 -19.18 -40.79 13.55
N ASP A 84 -18.90 -40.31 14.76
CA ASP A 84 -18.93 -41.12 15.99
C ASP A 84 -20.33 -41.70 16.25
N TYR A 85 -21.37 -40.91 15.99
CA TYR A 85 -22.75 -41.36 16.11
C TYR A 85 -23.08 -42.50 15.14
N ASN A 86 -22.66 -42.39 13.87
CA ASN A 86 -22.94 -43.42 12.86
C ASN A 86 -22.06 -44.66 13.01
N MET A 87 -20.81 -44.52 13.45
CA MET A 87 -19.87 -45.64 13.53
C MET A 87 -19.89 -46.37 14.87
N HIS A 88 -20.25 -45.66 15.95
CA HIS A 88 -20.13 -46.19 17.31
C HIS A 88 -21.46 -46.07 18.08
N LEU A 89 -21.91 -44.86 18.38
CA LEU A 89 -23.00 -44.67 19.37
C LEU A 89 -24.33 -45.31 18.94
N LYS A 90 -24.65 -45.35 17.64
CA LYS A 90 -25.91 -45.94 17.15
C LYS A 90 -25.92 -47.47 17.22
N HIS A 91 -24.76 -48.12 17.20
CA HIS A 91 -24.65 -49.58 17.24
C HIS A 91 -24.44 -50.12 18.67
N HIS A 92 -24.19 -49.23 19.63
CA HIS A 92 -23.89 -49.55 21.02
C HIS A 92 -25.02 -50.20 21.83
N LYS A 93 -26.24 -50.32 21.27
CA LYS A 93 -27.40 -50.94 21.94
C LYS A 93 -27.74 -52.35 21.46
N ASN A 94 -27.12 -52.85 20.39
CA ASN A 94 -27.46 -54.14 19.78
C ASN A 94 -26.51 -55.30 20.15
N HIS A 95 -25.54 -55.06 21.03
CA HIS A 95 -24.66 -56.10 21.56
C HIS A 95 -24.50 -55.89 23.07
N ALA A 96 -24.84 -56.92 23.86
CA ALA A 96 -24.41 -56.99 25.24
C ALA A 96 -22.88 -57.19 25.26
N HIS A 97 -22.17 -56.41 26.07
CA HIS A 97 -20.80 -56.72 26.45
C HIS A 97 -20.77 -57.98 27.32
#